data_AF-A0A060BPI5-F1
#
_entry.id   AF-A0A060BPI5-F1
#
_cell.length_a   1.000
_cell.length_b   1.000
_cell.length_c   1.000
_cell.angle_alpha   90.00
_cell.angle_beta   90.00
_cell.angle_gamma   90.00
#
_symmetry.space_group_name_H-M   'P 1'
#
loop_
_entity.id
_entity.type
_entity.pdbx_description
1 polymer ?
#
loop_
_entity_poly.entity_id
_entity_poly.type
_entity_poly.pdbx_seq_one_letter_code
_entity_poly.pdbx_strand_id
1 'polypeptide(L)'
;ADIETCDISGDVLKMEPRIENDRISMMIKQTADITRLAPEFTLTPGATIEPLSGTERDFTLPQTYTVTSEDGIWKKVYTITCTQNSIVTKYDFEHAELDNTERYYV
;
A
#
# COMPACT_ATOMS: atom_id res chain seq x y z
N ALA A 1 7.73 4.50 17.86
CA ALA A 1 6.34 4.88 17.58
C ALA A 1 6.19 4.79 16.09
N ASP A 2 5.35 3.86 15.65
CA ASP A 2 5.40 3.30 14.31
C ASP A 2 3.97 3.05 13.81
N ILE A 3 3.83 2.97 12.49
CA ILE A 3 2.58 2.56 11.84
C ILE A 3 2.59 1.04 11.77
N GLU A 4 1.61 0.40 12.40
CA GLU A 4 1.47 -1.06 12.45
C GLU A 4 0.66 -1.58 11.27
N THR A 5 -0.40 -0.87 10.89
CA THR A 5 -1.23 -1.21 9.74
C THR A 5 -1.63 0.04 8.96
N CYS A 6 -1.89 -0.15 7.67
CA CYS A 6 -2.46 0.84 6.77
C CYS A 6 -3.57 0.14 5.99
N ASP A 7 -4.76 0.72 5.95
CA ASP A 7 -5.91 0.23 5.20
C ASP A 7 -6.63 1.37 4.48
N ILE A 8 -7.44 1.05 3.48
CA ILE A 8 -8.30 2.01 2.80
C ILE A 8 -9.67 1.35 2.66
N SER A 9 -10.69 2.01 3.21
CA SER A 9 -12.07 1.55 3.10
C SER A 9 -12.48 1.29 1.64
N GLY A 10 -13.12 0.14 1.42
CA GLY A 10 -13.69 -0.24 0.13
C GLY A 10 -12.74 -1.04 -0.77
N ASP A 11 -13.19 -1.31 -1.99
CA ASP A 11 -12.49 -2.18 -2.95
C ASP A 11 -11.42 -1.43 -3.76
N VAL A 12 -10.56 -0.69 -3.06
CA VAL A 12 -9.57 0.24 -3.63
C VAL A 12 -8.18 -0.39 -3.73
N LEU A 13 -7.79 -1.15 -2.70
CA LEU A 13 -6.50 -1.82 -2.63
C LEU A 13 -6.49 -3.04 -3.56
N LYS A 14 -5.41 -3.17 -4.32
CA LYS A 14 -5.14 -4.35 -5.16
C LYS A 14 -4.45 -5.46 -4.37
N MET A 15 -3.68 -5.08 -3.37
CA MET A 15 -3.03 -5.94 -2.39
C MET A 15 -2.78 -5.16 -1.09
N GLU A 16 -2.40 -5.87 -0.04
CA GLU A 16 -2.06 -5.28 1.25
C GLU A 16 -0.94 -4.23 1.10
N PRO A 17 -1.07 -3.06 1.76
CA PRO A 17 -0.02 -2.06 1.78
C PRO A 17 1.29 -2.60 2.35
N ARG A 18 2.40 -2.29 1.69
CA ARG A 18 3.72 -2.63 2.20
C ARG A 18 4.23 -1.52 3.10
N ILE A 19 4.47 -1.86 4.36
CA ILE A 19 5.01 -0.95 5.38
C ILE A 19 6.50 -1.22 5.54
N GLU A 20 7.31 -0.18 5.34
CA GLU A 20 8.75 -0.15 5.57
C GLU A 20 9.05 0.78 6.76
N ASN A 21 10.32 1.01 7.07
CA ASN A 21 10.71 1.82 8.23
C ASN A 21 10.15 3.26 8.14
N ASP A 22 10.26 3.90 6.99
CA ASP A 22 9.91 5.32 6.76
C ASP A 22 9.03 5.50 5.52
N ARG A 23 8.48 4.39 4.97
CA ARG A 23 7.72 4.42 3.72
C ARG A 23 6.57 3.43 3.72
N ILE A 24 5.44 3.82 3.14
CA ILE A 24 4.29 2.95 2.91
C ILE A 24 4.00 2.95 1.41
N SER A 25 3.96 1.76 0.80
CA SER A 25 3.61 1.58 -0.61
C SER A 25 2.24 0.95 -0.73
N MET A 26 1.29 1.67 -1.32
CA MET A 26 -0.07 1.21 -1.56
C MET A 26 -0.25 0.89 -3.04
N MET A 27 -0.61 -0.35 -3.36
CA MET A 27 -0.98 -0.72 -4.73
C MET A 27 -2.49 -0.57 -4.89
N ILE A 28 -2.89 0.40 -5.69
CA ILE A 28 -4.28 0.79 -5.89
C ILE A 28 -4.79 0.20 -7.21
N LYS A 29 -6.06 -0.22 -7.25
CA LYS A 29 -6.73 -0.56 -8.51
C LYS A 29 -6.77 0.67 -9.44
N GLN A 30 -6.62 0.44 -10.74
CA GLN A 30 -6.63 1.51 -11.75
C GLN A 30 -7.98 2.25 -11.82
N THR A 31 -9.07 1.62 -11.40
CA THR A 31 -10.42 2.19 -11.41
C THR A 31 -10.69 3.11 -10.22
N ALA A 32 -9.83 3.11 -9.20
CA ALA A 32 -10.03 3.93 -8.02
C ALA A 32 -9.47 5.34 -8.21
N ASP A 33 -10.16 6.31 -7.62
CA ASP A 33 -9.73 7.71 -7.62
C ASP A 33 -8.68 7.93 -6.52
N ILE A 34 -7.43 8.18 -6.92
CA ILE A 34 -6.33 8.42 -5.98
C ILE A 34 -6.24 9.89 -5.51
N THR A 35 -7.07 10.79 -6.05
CA THR A 35 -7.06 12.21 -5.67
C THR A 35 -7.73 12.46 -4.32
N ARG A 36 -8.49 11.48 -3.82
CA ARG A 36 -9.28 11.57 -2.58
C ARG A 36 -9.29 10.24 -1.81
N LEU A 37 -8.12 9.81 -1.35
CA LEU A 37 -8.02 8.63 -0.49
C LEU A 37 -7.93 9.03 0.97
N ALA A 38 -8.65 8.29 1.82
CA ALA A 38 -8.61 8.43 3.27
C ALA A 38 -8.02 7.15 3.89
N PRO A 39 -6.69 6.99 3.91
CA PRO A 39 -6.07 5.82 4.53
C PRO A 39 -6.24 5.83 6.04
N GLU A 40 -6.60 4.68 6.59
CA GLU A 40 -6.69 4.41 8.01
C GLU A 40 -5.41 3.75 8.51
N PHE A 41 -4.91 4.18 9.65
CA PHE A 41 -3.62 3.76 10.21
C PHE A 41 -3.84 3.28 11.64
N THR A 42 -3.34 2.09 11.94
CA THR A 42 -3.13 1.66 13.33
C THR A 42 -1.72 2.03 13.72
N LEU A 43 -1.57 2.71 14.86
CA LEU A 43 -0.27 3.12 15.40
C LEU A 43 0.04 2.31 16.64
N THR A 44 1.32 2.27 17.01
CA THR A 44 1.74 1.82 18.35
C THR A 44 0.93 2.55 19.44
N PRO A 45 0.48 1.87 20.51
CA PRO A 45 -0.33 2.48 21.56
C PRO A 45 0.25 3.80 22.10
N GLY A 46 -0.61 4.80 22.27
CA GLY A 46 -0.24 6.13 22.75
C GLY A 46 0.40 7.06 21.71
N ALA A 47 0.80 6.55 20.53
CA ALA A 47 1.31 7.40 19.45
C ALA A 47 0.20 8.18 18.74
N THR A 48 0.56 9.31 18.16
CA THR A 48 -0.31 10.15 17.32
C THR A 48 0.26 10.28 15.92
N ILE A 49 -0.57 10.60 14.93
CA ILE A 49 -0.16 10.81 13.54
C ILE A 49 -0.74 12.11 12.98
N GLU A 50 0.08 12.84 12.22
CA GLU A 50 -0.30 14.08 11.53
C GLU A 50 0.13 14.04 10.05
N PRO A 51 -0.79 14.24 9.09
CA PRO A 51 -2.24 14.43 9.27
C PRO A 51 -2.95 13.25 9.93
N LEU A 52 -4.13 13.50 10.48
CA LEU A 52 -4.92 12.49 11.18
C LEU A 52 -5.26 11.33 10.24
N SER A 53 -5.29 10.13 10.81
CA SER A 53 -5.77 8.95 10.11
C SER A 53 -7.20 9.15 9.59
N GLY A 54 -7.50 8.63 8.39
CA GLY A 54 -8.80 8.82 7.73
C GLY A 54 -9.00 10.20 7.10
N THR A 55 -7.99 11.07 7.07
CA THR A 55 -8.08 12.35 6.35
C THR A 55 -7.98 12.10 4.84
N GLU A 56 -8.97 12.58 4.08
CA GLU A 56 -8.94 12.56 2.61
C GLU A 56 -7.76 13.40 2.08
N ARG A 57 -6.91 12.80 1.24
CA ARG A 57 -5.79 13.48 0.59
C ARG A 57 -5.60 13.00 -0.85
N ASP A 58 -4.89 13.82 -1.62
CA ASP A 58 -4.48 13.52 -2.98
C ASP A 58 -3.15 12.74 -3.00
N PHE A 59 -3.18 11.51 -3.51
CA PHE A 59 -2.02 10.63 -3.64
C PHE A 59 -1.53 10.48 -5.09
N THR A 60 -1.87 11.42 -5.98
CA THR A 60 -1.20 11.56 -7.28
C THR A 60 0.30 11.84 -7.12
N LEU A 61 0.68 12.42 -5.97
CA LEU A 61 2.06 12.59 -5.53
C LEU A 61 2.28 11.92 -4.17
N PRO A 62 3.53 11.58 -3.82
CA PRO A 62 3.86 11.08 -2.49
C PRO A 62 3.41 12.05 -1.37
N GLN A 63 2.78 11.51 -0.34
CA GLN A 63 2.31 12.28 0.81
C GLN A 63 3.08 11.91 2.07
N THR A 64 3.43 12.90 2.88
CA THR A 64 4.13 12.68 4.15
C THR A 64 3.17 12.71 5.34
N TYR A 65 3.48 11.87 6.32
CA TYR A 65 2.82 11.77 7.62
C TYR A 65 3.88 11.72 8.71
N THR A 66 3.64 12.39 9.84
CA THR A 66 4.52 12.40 11.00
C THR A 66 3.85 11.63 12.14
N VAL A 67 4.49 10.56 12.57
CA VAL A 67 4.10 9.81 13.77
C VAL A 67 4.89 10.36 14.95
N THR A 68 4.19 10.72 16.02
CA THR A 68 4.79 11.19 17.27
C THR A 68 4.54 10.15 18.35
N SER A 69 5.55 9.80 19.14
CA SER A 69 5.42 8.91 20.29
C SER A 69 4.54 9.52 21.39
N GLU A 70 4.04 8.68 22.29
CA GLU A 70 3.23 9.09 23.43
C GLU A 70 3.90 10.16 24.31
N ASP A 71 5.23 10.05 24.49
CA ASP A 71 6.02 11.02 25.25
C ASP A 71 6.28 12.35 24.50
N GLY A 72 5.91 12.44 23.22
CA GLY A 72 6.15 13.61 22.37
C GLY A 72 7.60 13.84 21.94
N ILE A 73 8.54 13.00 22.39
CA ILE A 73 9.98 13.20 22.20
C ILE A 73 10.41 12.70 20.82
N TRP A 74 9.90 11.55 20.40
CA TRP A 74 10.29 10.91 19.16
C TRP A 74 9.28 11.18 18.06
N LYS A 75 9.78 11.65 16.92
CA LYS A 75 9.00 11.88 15.71
C LYS A 75 9.60 11.11 14.55
N LYS A 76 8.73 10.42 13.81
CA LYS A 76 9.10 9.61 12.64
C LYS A 76 8.26 10.03 11.46
N VAL A 77 8.92 10.36 10.35
CA VAL A 77 8.24 10.75 9.12
C VAL A 77 8.10 9.52 8.23
N TYR A 78 6.88 9.28 7.76
CA TYR A 78 6.53 8.26 6.78
C TYR A 78 6.15 8.91 5.46
N THR A 79 6.72 8.41 4.37
CA THR A 79 6.32 8.78 3.01
C THR A 79 5.39 7.72 2.45
N ILE A 80 4.17 8.12 2.13
CA ILE A 80 3.14 7.24 1.57
C ILE A 80 3.05 7.46 0.07
N THR A 81 3.20 6.38 -0.68
CA THR A 81 3.16 6.38 -2.14
C THR A 81 2.06 5.46 -2.64
N CYS A 82 1.24 5.95 -3.58
CA CYS A 82 0.30 5.13 -4.32
C CYS A 82 0.88 4.72 -5.68
N THR A 83 0.60 3.50 -6.11
CA THR A 83 0.97 3.04 -7.44
C THR A 83 -0.20 2.29 -8.07
N GLN A 84 -0.66 2.77 -9.22
CA GLN A 84 -1.65 2.10 -10.06
C GLN A 84 -0.93 1.39 -11.20
N ASN A 85 -0.36 0.21 -10.92
CA ASN A 85 0.31 -0.54 -11.98
C ASN A 85 -0.73 -1.27 -12.84
N SER A 86 -0.79 -0.92 -14.13
CA SER A 86 -1.48 -1.71 -15.13
C SER A 86 -0.72 -3.02 -15.31
N ILE A 87 -1.30 -4.11 -14.81
CA ILE A 87 -0.88 -5.41 -15.32
C ILE A 87 -1.37 -5.39 -16.76
N VAL A 88 -0.47 -5.12 -17.70
CA VAL A 88 -0.64 -5.70 -19.02
C VAL A 88 -0.51 -7.20 -18.76
N THR A 89 -1.60 -7.87 -18.39
CA THR A 89 -1.69 -9.32 -18.45
C THR A 89 -1.74 -9.72 -19.92
N LYS A 90 -0.66 -9.43 -20.65
CA LYS A 90 -0.30 -10.22 -21.81
C LYS A 90 0.61 -11.33 -21.31
N TYR A 91 0.06 -12.16 -20.45
CA TYR A 91 0.56 -13.52 -20.32
C TYR A 91 -0.03 -14.27 -21.50
N ASP A 92 0.63 -14.20 -22.65
CA ASP A 92 0.45 -15.18 -23.72
C ASP A 92 1.01 -16.50 -23.18
N PHE A 93 0.17 -17.30 -22.51
CA PHE A 93 0.48 -18.70 -22.21
C PHE A 93 0.24 -19.60 -23.44
N GLU A 94 0.49 -19.08 -24.65
CA GLU A 94 0.24 -19.75 -25.93
C GLU A 94 1.54 -20.28 -26.57
N HIS A 95 2.52 -20.73 -25.79
CA HIS A 95 3.55 -21.66 -26.29
C HIS A 95 3.98 -22.62 -25.18
N ALA A 96 3.04 -23.47 -24.75
CA ALA A 96 3.42 -24.79 -24.29
C ALA A 96 3.69 -25.63 -25.55
N GLU A 97 4.95 -25.75 -25.97
CA GLU A 97 5.31 -26.86 -26.85
C GLU A 97 5.10 -28.15 -26.06
N LEU A 98 4.16 -28.97 -26.53
CA LEU A 98 4.03 -30.35 -26.12
C LEU A 98 5.31 -31.09 -26.53
N ASP A 99 6.23 -31.29 -25.59
CA ASP A 99 7.24 -32.32 -25.77
C ASP A 99 6.55 -33.69 -25.68
N ASN A 100 6.87 -34.59 -26.59
CA ASN A 100 6.13 -35.81 -26.88
C ASN A 100 6.39 -36.92 -25.83
N THR A 101 6.54 -36.55 -24.56
CA THR A 101 6.89 -37.45 -23.46
C THR A 101 5.87 -37.32 -22.32
N GLU A 102 4.83 -38.14 -22.38
CA GLU A 102 3.75 -38.28 -21.40
C GLU A 102 4.22 -38.74 -20.00
N ARG A 103 4.94 -37.91 -19.23
CA ARG A 103 5.24 -38.23 -17.81
C ARG A 103 5.15 -37.02 -16.89
N TYR A 104 4.08 -37.00 -16.11
CA TYR A 104 3.95 -36.17 -14.89
C TYR A 104 4.81 -36.73 -13.75
N TYR A 105 5.42 -35.86 -12.95
CA TYR A 105 5.86 -36.19 -11.59
C TYR A 105 5.26 -35.21 -10.59
N VAL A 106 4.82 -35.75 -9.45
CA VAL A 106 4.20 -35.07 -8.30
C VAL A 106 5.26 -34.38 -7.45
#